data_AF-A0A146GB78-F1
#
_entry.id   AF-A0A146GB78-F1
#
_cell.length_a   1.000
_cell.length_b   1.000
_cell.length_c   1.000
_cell.angle_alpha   90.00
_cell.angle_beta   90.00
_cell.angle_gamma   90.00
#
_symmetry.space_group_name_H-M   'P 1'
#
loop_
_entity.id
_entity.type
_entity.pdbx_description
1 polymer ?
#
loop_
_entity_poly.entity_id
_entity_poly.type
_entity_poly.pdbx_seq_one_letter_code
_entity_poly.pdbx_strand_id
1 'polypeptide(L)'
;RLILCDALTYAKKFDPELVVDIATLTDACVIALGSHAAGLLGNDDDLSRQLLAAGEYAGDRAWQLPLWEDYQPQLDSNFADMANVGGREAGTITAACFLSRFAKDYRWA
;
A
#
# COMPACT_ATOMS: atom_id res chain seq x y z
N ARG A 1 -8.18 -3.17 4.47
CA ARG A 1 -8.37 -2.21 3.34
C ARG A 1 -9.66 -1.41 3.45
N LEU A 2 -10.85 -2.00 3.66
CA LEU A 2 -12.10 -1.23 3.75
C LEU A 2 -12.15 -0.24 4.93
N ILE A 3 -11.66 -0.63 6.11
CA ILE A 3 -11.55 0.33 7.23
C ILE A 3 -10.42 1.35 7.01
N LEU A 4 -9.38 0.97 6.26
CA LEU A 4 -8.19 1.79 6.06
C LEU A 4 -8.45 2.89 5.04
N CYS A 5 -9.26 2.65 3.98
CA CYS A 5 -9.57 3.71 3.03
C CYS A 5 -10.33 4.87 3.68
N ASP A 6 -11.24 4.58 4.61
CA ASP A 6 -11.94 5.60 5.39
C ASP A 6 -10.98 6.31 6.35
N ALA A 7 -10.09 5.58 7.01
CA ALA A 7 -9.07 6.15 7.89
C ALA A 7 -8.06 7.05 7.14
N LEU A 8 -7.61 6.64 5.95
CA LEU A 8 -6.76 7.42 5.06
C LEU A 8 -7.46 8.71 4.61
N THR A 9 -8.72 8.59 4.20
CA THR A 9 -9.55 9.76 3.85
C THR A 9 -9.70 10.70 5.05
N TYR A 10 -9.92 10.15 6.24
CA TYR A 10 -10.00 10.94 7.48
C TYR A 10 -8.68 11.61 7.84
N ALA A 11 -7.54 10.96 7.57
CA ALA A 11 -6.21 11.50 7.86
C ALA A 11 -5.93 12.81 7.11
N LYS A 12 -6.54 13.03 5.94
CA LYS A 12 -6.41 14.29 5.17
C LYS A 12 -6.70 15.55 6.00
N LYS A 13 -7.64 15.47 6.94
CA LYS A 13 -8.05 16.63 7.74
C LYS A 13 -6.92 17.22 8.60
N PHE A 14 -5.84 16.46 8.81
CA PHE A 14 -4.70 16.87 9.61
C PHE A 14 -3.62 17.60 8.79
N ASP A 15 -3.80 17.75 7.47
CA ASP A 15 -2.79 18.30 6.55
C ASP A 15 -1.40 17.65 6.76
N PRO A 16 -1.31 16.31 6.66
CA PRO A 16 -0.10 15.59 7.03
C PRO A 16 1.03 15.82 6.03
N GLU A 17 2.26 15.96 6.52
CA GLU A 17 3.47 15.93 5.66
C GLU A 17 3.61 14.56 4.98
N LEU A 18 3.34 13.49 5.72
CA LEU A 18 3.31 12.11 5.26
C LEU A 18 2.35 11.25 6.08
N VAL A 19 1.86 10.16 5.49
CA VAL A 19 1.01 9.16 6.15
C VAL A 19 1.62 7.79 5.91
N VAL A 20 1.76 7.00 6.97
CA VAL A 20 2.17 5.59 6.87
C VAL A 20 1.07 4.70 7.43
N ASP A 21 0.58 3.75 6.65
CA ASP A 21 -0.34 2.72 7.15
C ASP A 21 0.35 1.36 7.34
N ILE A 22 0.04 0.69 8.45
CA ILE A 22 0.66 -0.58 8.83
C ILE A 22 -0.46 -1.60 9.03
N ALA A 23 -0.45 -2.66 8.21
CA ALA A 23 -1.52 -3.64 8.21
C ALA A 23 -1.05 -5.06 7.89
N THR A 24 -1.57 -6.04 8.62
CA THR A 24 -1.51 -7.47 8.29
C THR A 24 -2.51 -7.79 7.17
N LEU A 25 -2.25 -7.24 5.98
CA LEU A 25 -3.30 -7.00 4.98
C LEU A 25 -3.59 -8.18 4.03
N THR A 26 -2.56 -8.95 3.65
CA THR A 26 -2.69 -9.99 2.62
C THR A 26 -1.80 -11.19 2.91
N ASP A 27 -2.33 -12.39 2.69
CA ASP A 27 -1.53 -13.62 2.67
C ASP A 27 -0.54 -13.66 1.49
N ALA A 28 -0.86 -12.95 0.39
CA ALA A 28 0.02 -12.82 -0.77
C ALA A 28 1.39 -12.21 -0.41
N CYS A 29 1.46 -11.36 0.62
CA CYS A 29 2.72 -10.75 1.06
C CYS A 29 3.61 -11.79 1.73
N VAL A 30 3.01 -12.72 2.48
CA VAL A 30 3.73 -13.84 3.11
C VAL A 30 4.29 -14.78 2.03
N ILE A 31 3.53 -15.03 0.96
CA ILE A 31 4.02 -15.85 -0.16
C ILE A 31 5.19 -15.17 -0.88
N ALA A 32 5.16 -13.83 -1.01
CA ALA A 32 6.18 -13.07 -1.73
C ALA A 32 7.48 -12.86 -0.92
N LEU A 33 7.37 -12.52 0.37
CA LEU A 33 8.49 -12.05 1.20
C LEU A 33 8.74 -12.93 2.45
N GLY A 34 7.92 -13.95 2.68
CA GLY A 34 8.02 -14.81 3.85
C GLY A 34 7.66 -14.08 5.15
N SER A 35 8.35 -14.45 6.24
CA SER A 35 8.13 -13.89 7.59
C SER A 35 9.28 -13.00 8.06
N HIS A 36 10.17 -12.59 7.15
CA HIS A 36 11.41 -11.89 7.49
C HIS A 36 11.41 -10.41 7.12
N ALA A 37 10.63 -10.01 6.12
CA ALA A 37 10.55 -8.64 5.65
C ALA A 37 9.10 -8.21 5.45
N ALA A 38 8.80 -6.96 5.80
CA ALA A 38 7.52 -6.33 5.48
C ALA A 38 7.46 -5.94 3.99
N GLY A 39 6.27 -6.00 3.39
CA GLY A 39 6.04 -5.42 2.07
C GLY A 39 5.81 -3.92 2.18
N LEU A 40 6.57 -3.13 1.43
CA LEU A 40 6.45 -1.67 1.38
C LEU A 40 5.92 -1.25 0.01
N LEU A 41 4.85 -0.45 -0.02
CA LEU A 41 4.32 0.14 -1.24
C LEU A 41 3.92 1.58 -0.92
N GLY A 42 4.22 2.52 -1.81
CA GLY A 42 3.92 3.92 -1.57
C GLY A 42 3.78 4.70 -2.86
N ASN A 43 3.27 5.92 -2.75
CA ASN A 43 3.12 6.84 -3.88
C ASN A 43 4.28 7.86 -3.98
N ASP A 44 5.23 7.82 -3.04
CA ASP A 44 6.38 8.71 -2.95
C ASP A 44 7.68 7.91 -2.80
N ASP A 45 8.57 8.05 -3.79
CA ASP A 45 9.83 7.30 -3.85
C ASP A 45 10.81 7.71 -2.76
N ASP A 46 10.78 8.98 -2.36
CA ASP A 46 11.68 9.48 -1.30
C ASP A 46 11.29 8.93 0.07
N LEU A 47 10.01 8.95 0.40
CA LEU A 47 9.46 8.32 1.61
C LEU A 47 9.79 6.82 1.64
N SER A 48 9.57 6.13 0.51
CA SER A 48 9.88 4.70 0.40
C SER A 48 11.36 4.42 0.69
N ARG A 49 12.28 5.21 0.12
CA ARG A 49 13.73 5.09 0.40
C ARG A 49 14.07 5.35 1.86
N GLN A 50 13.45 6.35 2.49
CA GLN A 50 13.67 6.66 3.90
C GLN A 50 13.24 5.51 4.81
N LEU A 51 12.08 4.90 4.53
CA LEU A 51 11.56 3.76 5.30
C LEU A 51 12.45 2.51 5.14
N LEU A 52 12.91 2.21 3.92
CA LEU A 52 13.84 1.10 3.68
C LEU A 52 15.16 1.29 4.45
N ALA A 53 15.73 2.49 4.41
CA ALA A 53 16.96 2.79 5.14
C ALA A 53 16.78 2.68 6.66
N ALA A 54 15.63 3.14 7.18
CA ALA A 54 15.28 3.01 8.59
C ALA A 54 15.14 1.53 9.00
N GLY A 55 14.51 0.70 8.16
CA GLY A 55 14.38 -0.73 8.42
C GLY A 55 15.72 -1.47 8.45
N GLU A 56 16.63 -1.16 7.53
CA GLU A 56 18.00 -1.70 7.55
C GLU A 56 18.77 -1.27 8.80
N TYR A 57 18.65 0.00 9.21
CA TYR A 57 19.29 0.51 10.42
C TYR A 57 18.75 -0.15 11.71
N ALA A 58 17.42 -0.32 11.80
CA ALA A 58 16.75 -0.90 12.96
C ALA A 58 16.85 -2.44 13.03
N GLY A 59 17.23 -3.09 11.93
CA GLY A 59 17.19 -4.55 11.80
C GLY A 59 15.78 -5.11 11.56
N ASP A 60 14.81 -4.25 11.25
CA ASP A 60 13.41 -4.60 10.92
C ASP A 60 13.13 -4.25 9.46
N ARG A 61 13.47 -5.19 8.57
CA ARG A 61 13.60 -4.92 7.14
C ARG A 61 12.24 -4.88 6.44
N ALA A 62 12.15 -4.02 5.44
CA ALA A 62 11.06 -4.00 4.47
C ALA A 62 11.63 -4.18 3.05
N TRP A 63 10.77 -4.58 2.11
CA TRP A 63 11.11 -4.67 0.70
C TRP A 63 10.04 -3.97 -0.14
N GLN A 64 10.47 -3.08 -1.02
CA GLN A 64 9.54 -2.32 -1.85
C GLN A 64 8.98 -3.20 -2.98
N LEU A 65 7.65 -3.22 -3.10
CA LEU A 65 6.93 -3.81 -4.21
C LEU A 65 6.40 -2.70 -5.12
N PRO A 66 6.21 -2.97 -6.43
CA PRO A 66 5.77 -1.95 -7.36
C PRO A 66 4.32 -1.55 -7.13
N LEU A 67 4.02 -0.27 -7.33
CA LEU A 67 2.65 0.28 -7.39
C LEU A 67 2.38 0.83 -8.79
N TRP A 68 2.52 -0.03 -9.81
CA TRP A 68 2.36 0.37 -11.21
C TRP A 68 0.88 0.49 -11.59
N GLU A 69 0.59 1.42 -12.51
CA GLU A 69 -0.77 1.64 -13.03
C GLU A 69 -1.33 0.40 -13.76
N ASP A 70 -0.47 -0.47 -14.28
CA ASP A 70 -0.88 -1.72 -14.95
C ASP A 70 -1.68 -2.69 -14.05
N TYR A 71 -1.57 -2.53 -12.72
CA TYR A 71 -2.34 -3.33 -11.76
C TYR A 71 -3.71 -2.73 -11.42
N GLN A 72 -3.95 -1.45 -11.74
CA GLN A 72 -5.21 -0.76 -11.40
C GLN A 72 -6.45 -1.35 -12.09
N PRO A 73 -6.41 -1.75 -13.39
CA PRO A 73 -7.58 -2.34 -14.06
C PRO A 73 -8.08 -3.64 -13.43
N GLN A 74 -7.25 -4.33 -12.64
CA GLN A 74 -7.67 -5.53 -11.91
C GLN A 74 -8.75 -5.22 -10.87
N LEU A 75 -8.87 -3.95 -10.44
CA LEU A 75 -9.87 -3.47 -9.49
C LEU A 75 -11.12 -2.90 -10.19
N ASP A 76 -11.28 -3.05 -11.49
CA ASP A 76 -12.46 -2.54 -12.18
C ASP A 76 -13.73 -3.30 -11.79
N SER A 77 -14.85 -2.58 -11.71
CA SER A 77 -16.15 -3.14 -11.35
C SER A 77 -17.21 -2.70 -12.36
N ASN A 78 -18.09 -3.63 -12.74
CA ASN A 78 -19.21 -3.33 -13.63
C ASN A 78 -20.35 -2.55 -12.93
N PHE A 79 -20.29 -2.40 -11.61
CA PHE A 79 -21.38 -1.86 -10.80
C PHE A 79 -21.00 -0.68 -9.91
N ALA A 80 -19.71 -0.47 -9.66
CA ALA A 80 -19.20 0.53 -8.73
C ALA A 80 -17.90 1.13 -9.28
N ASP A 81 -17.40 2.20 -8.65
CA ASP A 81 -16.16 2.86 -9.07
C ASP A 81 -14.93 1.93 -9.02
N MET A 82 -14.95 0.92 -8.13
CA MET A 82 -13.95 -0.15 -8.08
C MET A 82 -14.46 -1.37 -7.29
N ALA A 83 -13.86 -2.52 -7.55
CA ALA A 83 -13.90 -3.69 -6.69
C ALA A 83 -12.87 -3.57 -5.56
N ASN A 84 -13.13 -4.23 -4.43
CA ASN A 84 -12.20 -4.27 -3.29
C ASN A 84 -11.11 -5.35 -3.42
N VAL A 85 -11.21 -6.23 -4.43
CA VAL A 85 -10.33 -7.39 -4.66
C VAL A 85 -10.00 -7.46 -6.14
N GLY A 86 -8.71 -7.65 -6.48
CA GLY A 86 -8.21 -7.70 -7.86
C GLY A 86 -7.94 -9.11 -8.42
N GLY A 87 -8.41 -10.15 -7.73
CA GLY A 87 -8.10 -11.54 -8.07
C GLY A 87 -6.92 -12.11 -7.30
N ARG A 88 -6.39 -13.24 -7.77
CA ARG A 88 -5.32 -14.01 -7.09
C ARG A 88 -3.91 -13.49 -7.38
N GLU A 89 -3.67 -13.03 -8.60
CA GLU A 89 -2.37 -12.53 -9.02
C GLU A 89 -2.09 -11.17 -8.38
N ALA A 90 -0.82 -10.93 -8.04
CA ALA A 90 -0.37 -9.65 -7.48
C ALA A 90 -1.20 -9.14 -6.28
N GLY A 91 -1.73 -10.04 -5.44
CA GLY A 91 -2.71 -9.70 -4.40
C GLY A 91 -2.27 -8.63 -3.39
N THR A 92 -0.97 -8.55 -3.08
CA THR A 92 -0.41 -7.48 -2.24
C THR A 92 -0.37 -6.14 -2.97
N ILE A 93 0.01 -6.15 -4.24
CA ILE A 93 0.09 -4.95 -5.07
C ILE A 93 -1.31 -4.39 -5.32
N THR A 94 -2.28 -5.22 -5.73
CA THR A 94 -3.66 -4.78 -5.94
C THR A 94 -4.33 -4.28 -4.66
N ALA A 95 -3.93 -4.80 -3.49
CA ALA A 95 -4.36 -4.26 -2.20
C ALA A 95 -3.86 -2.83 -1.98
N ALA A 96 -2.60 -2.57 -2.27
CA ALA A 96 -2.02 -1.23 -2.19
C ALA A 96 -2.59 -0.31 -3.27
N CYS A 97 -2.83 -0.80 -4.50
CA CYS A 97 -3.53 -0.03 -5.55
C CYS A 97 -4.89 0.44 -5.06
N PHE A 98 -5.66 -0.41 -4.36
CA PHE A 98 -6.92 -0.01 -3.75
C PHE A 98 -6.72 1.14 -2.75
N LEU A 99 -5.75 1.03 -1.83
CA LEU A 99 -5.49 2.07 -0.81
C LEU A 99 -4.97 3.38 -1.43
N SER A 100 -4.11 3.28 -2.46
CA SER A 100 -3.52 4.43 -3.15
C SER A 100 -4.57 5.39 -3.73
N ARG A 101 -5.76 4.87 -4.09
CA ARG A 101 -6.86 5.69 -4.61
C ARG A 101 -7.41 6.67 -3.55
N PHE A 102 -7.20 6.39 -2.27
CA PHE A 102 -7.62 7.22 -1.13
C PHE A 102 -6.47 8.10 -0.59
N ALA A 103 -5.23 7.82 -0.97
CA ALA A 103 -4.02 8.47 -0.48
C ALA A 103 -3.36 9.42 -1.50
N LYS A 104 -4.11 9.96 -2.47
CA LYS A 104 -3.55 10.78 -3.57
C LYS A 104 -3.04 12.16 -3.18
N ASP A 105 -3.50 12.72 -2.05
CA ASP A 105 -3.31 14.14 -1.73
C ASP A 105 -2.10 14.39 -0.82
N TYR A 106 -1.40 13.34 -0.41
CA TYR A 106 -0.24 13.41 0.50
C TYR A 106 0.76 12.29 0.19
N ARG A 107 1.98 12.44 0.72
CA ARG A 107 3.01 11.39 0.65
C ARG A 107 2.56 10.21 1.49
N TRP A 108 2.51 9.03 0.90
CA TRP A 108 1.95 7.82 1.51
C TRP A 108 2.80 6.59 1.26
N ALA A 109 2.89 5.74 2.29
CA ALA A 109 3.52 4.43 2.26
C ALA A 109 2.89 3.46 3.27
#